data_AF-A0A6I4N3P7-F1
#
_entry.id   AF-A0A6I4N3P7-F1
#
_cell.length_a   1.000
_cell.length_b   1.000
_cell.length_c   1.000
_cell.angle_alpha   90.00
_cell.angle_beta   90.00
_cell.angle_gamma   90.00
#
_symmetry.space_group_name_H-M   'P 1'
#
loop_
_entity.id
_entity.type
_entity.pdbx_description
1 polymer ?
#
loop_
_entity_poly.entity_id
_entity_poly.type
_entity_poly.pdbx_seq_one_letter_code
_entity_poly.pdbx_strand_id
1 'polypeptide(L)'
;MGIDDFGGGTDPHSDVLVVTTNDVPGYRVQQVIGEVFGLTVRSRHLGSQIGAGLKSMIGGELKGLTKTLVETRNQAMERLIEQARARGGNAVLMMRFDVTEAADVGTEVCAYGTAVVITRE
;
A
#
# COMPACT_ATOMS: atom_id res chain seq x y z
N MET A 1 8.55 -8.76 16.33
CA MET A 1 8.56 -7.97 15.09
C MET A 1 9.78 -7.07 15.15
N GLY A 2 10.61 -7.13 14.12
CA GLY A 2 11.66 -6.14 13.84
C GLY A 2 11.07 -4.96 13.06
N ILE A 3 11.88 -3.92 12.82
CA ILE A 3 11.44 -2.74 12.06
C ILE A 3 10.94 -3.11 10.65
N ASP A 4 11.53 -4.15 10.07
CA ASP A 4 11.19 -4.66 8.74
C ASP A 4 9.78 -5.26 8.66
N ASP A 5 9.18 -5.65 9.79
CA ASP A 5 7.82 -6.19 9.83
C ASP A 5 6.74 -5.09 9.84
N PHE A 6 7.13 -3.82 10.00
CA PHE A 6 6.21 -2.67 10.06
C PHE A 6 6.30 -1.75 8.84
N GLY A 7 7.35 -1.92 8.04
CA GLY A 7 7.61 -1.10 6.87
C GLY A 7 6.76 -1.51 5.67
N GLY A 8 6.32 -0.51 4.92
CA GLY A 8 6.01 -0.63 3.51
C GLY A 8 7.09 0.09 2.71
N GLY A 9 7.39 -0.41 1.52
CA GLY A 9 8.39 0.16 0.63
C GLY A 9 8.55 -0.76 -0.56
N THR A 10 8.68 -0.19 -1.75
CA THR A 10 9.06 -0.99 -2.93
C THR A 10 10.37 -1.70 -2.62
N ASP A 11 10.43 -2.98 -2.99
CA ASP A 11 11.71 -3.68 -3.13
C ASP A 11 12.67 -2.74 -3.89
N PRO A 12 13.93 -2.56 -3.44
CA PRO A 12 14.95 -1.82 -4.19
C PRO A 12 15.09 -2.26 -5.66
N HIS A 13 14.57 -3.43 -6.02
CA HIS A 13 14.53 -4.01 -7.36
C HIS A 13 13.18 -3.87 -8.08
N SER A 14 12.22 -3.10 -7.57
CA SER A 14 10.96 -2.84 -8.27
C SER A 14 11.19 -1.99 -9.53
N ASP A 15 10.73 -2.48 -10.68
CA ASP A 15 10.75 -1.73 -11.95
C ASP A 15 9.87 -0.47 -11.94
N VAL A 16 9.04 -0.29 -10.90
CA VAL A 16 8.19 0.88 -10.70
C VAL A 16 8.58 1.57 -9.40
N LEU A 17 9.04 2.82 -9.49
CA LEU A 17 9.32 3.67 -8.34
C LEU A 17 8.02 4.22 -7.76
N VAL A 18 7.74 3.99 -6.48
CA VAL A 18 6.54 4.57 -5.83
C VAL A 18 6.97 5.57 -4.76
N VAL A 19 6.48 6.80 -4.87
CA VAL A 19 6.81 7.88 -3.93
C VAL A 19 5.57 8.61 -3.46
N THR A 20 5.66 9.17 -2.26
CA THR A 20 4.61 10.02 -1.68
C THR A 20 4.78 11.50 -2.06
N THR A 21 5.92 11.86 -2.66
CA THR A 21 6.21 13.21 -3.17
C THR A 21 5.50 13.45 -4.51
N ASN A 22 5.31 14.73 -4.86
CA ASN A 22 4.75 15.12 -6.15
C ASN A 22 5.77 15.02 -7.29
N ASP A 23 7.05 15.10 -6.96
CA ASP A 23 8.18 15.10 -7.87
C ASP A 23 9.29 14.15 -7.37
N VAL A 24 10.22 13.82 -8.25
CA VAL A 24 11.38 12.98 -7.97
C VAL A 24 12.64 13.74 -8.39
N PRO A 25 13.37 14.37 -7.46
CA PRO A 25 14.59 15.11 -7.79
C PRO A 25 15.60 14.26 -8.59
N GLY A 26 16.19 14.85 -9.64
CA GLY A 26 17.09 14.16 -10.57
C GLY A 26 16.40 13.33 -11.64
N TYR A 27 15.07 13.40 -11.73
CA TYR A 27 14.27 12.80 -12.79
C TYR A 27 13.30 13.81 -13.40
N ARG A 28 12.98 13.61 -14.68
CA ARG A 28 11.98 14.35 -15.44
C ARG A 28 10.79 13.45 -15.76
N VAL A 29 9.57 13.95 -15.56
CA VAL A 29 8.35 13.30 -16.04
C VAL A 29 8.22 13.51 -17.55
N GLN A 30 8.30 12.41 -18.31
CA GLN A 30 8.16 12.41 -19.77
C GLN A 30 6.70 12.27 -20.20
N GLN A 31 5.92 11.49 -19.45
CA GLN A 31 4.52 11.25 -19.73
C GLN A 31 3.74 11.04 -18.45
N VAL A 32 2.58 11.69 -18.34
CA VAL A 32 1.56 11.36 -17.34
C VAL A 32 0.61 10.35 -17.96
N ILE A 33 0.45 9.20 -17.31
CA ILE A 33 -0.45 8.14 -17.78
C ILE A 33 -1.86 8.35 -17.21
N GLY A 34 -1.94 8.78 -15.95
CA GLY A 34 -3.20 9.03 -15.25
C GLY A 34 -3.22 8.36 -13.89
N GLU A 35 -4.39 8.34 -13.27
CA GLU A 35 -4.60 7.71 -11.98
C GLU A 35 -4.46 6.19 -12.06
N VAL A 36 -3.86 5.61 -11.02
CA VAL A 36 -3.83 4.17 -10.78
C VAL A 36 -4.17 3.89 -9.32
N PHE A 37 -4.78 2.74 -9.08
CA PHE A 37 -5.09 2.28 -7.74
C PHE A 37 -4.91 0.77 -7.60
N GLY A 38 -4.63 0.33 -6.38
CA GLY A 38 -4.67 -1.06 -5.96
C GLY A 38 -5.52 -1.17 -4.71
N LEU A 39 -6.55 -2.02 -4.78
CA LEU A 39 -7.56 -2.14 -3.72
C LEU A 39 -7.54 -3.56 -3.15
N THR A 40 -7.71 -3.70 -1.84
CA THR A 40 -7.96 -4.99 -1.20
C THR A 40 -8.98 -4.83 -0.07
N VAL A 41 -9.71 -5.90 0.23
CA VAL A 41 -10.69 -5.93 1.32
C VAL A 41 -10.33 -7.07 2.27
N ARG A 42 -10.30 -6.79 3.57
CA ARG A 42 -10.15 -7.79 4.63
C ARG A 42 -11.47 -7.99 5.35
N SER A 43 -11.93 -9.24 5.43
CA SER A 43 -13.20 -9.56 6.07
C SER A 43 -13.17 -9.31 7.58
N ARG A 44 -14.30 -8.86 8.13
CA ARG A 44 -14.46 -8.61 9.57
C ARG A 44 -14.19 -9.85 10.43
N HIS A 45 -14.52 -11.05 9.93
CA HIS A 45 -14.31 -12.32 10.63
C HIS A 45 -12.83 -12.71 10.77
N LEU A 46 -11.96 -12.20 9.90
CA LEU A 46 -10.52 -12.38 10.04
C LEU A 46 -9.98 -11.51 11.20
N GLY A 47 -10.50 -10.28 11.33
CA GLY A 47 -10.19 -9.37 12.44
C GLY A 47 -10.71 -9.84 13.79
N SER A 48 -11.94 -10.40 13.85
CA SER A 48 -12.52 -10.88 15.12
C SER A 48 -11.81 -12.11 15.69
N GLN A 49 -11.29 -13.00 14.84
CA GLN A 49 -10.52 -14.17 15.29
C GLN A 49 -9.16 -13.77 15.88
N ILE A 50 -8.50 -12.76 15.30
CA ILE A 50 -7.28 -12.16 15.88
C ILE A 50 -7.59 -11.46 17.21
N GLY A 51 -8.69 -10.70 17.28
CA GLY A 51 -9.13 -10.03 18.51
C GLY A 51 -9.53 -10.98 19.64
N ALA A 52 -10.10 -12.15 19.33
CA ALA A 52 -10.46 -13.18 20.32
C ALA A 52 -9.23 -13.85 20.97
N GLY A 53 -8.13 -14.00 20.23
CA GLY A 53 -6.87 -14.53 20.76
C GLY A 53 -6.04 -13.54 21.59
N LEU A 54 -6.44 -12.26 21.62
CA LEU A 54 -5.65 -11.14 22.13
C LEU A 54 -6.23 -10.48 23.40
N LYS A 55 -7.34 -11.01 23.93
CA LYS A 55 -7.95 -10.59 25.21
C LYS A 55 -7.01 -10.68 26.44
N SER A 56 -5.75 -11.09 26.28
CA SER A 56 -4.79 -11.31 27.37
C SER A 56 -3.79 -10.18 27.62
N MET A 57 -3.76 -9.08 26.84
CA MET A 57 -2.69 -8.08 26.95
C MET A 57 -3.22 -6.70 27.38
N ILE A 58 -2.96 -6.35 28.64
CA ILE A 58 -3.20 -5.01 29.20
C ILE A 58 -2.25 -4.01 28.51
N GLY A 59 -2.81 -3.10 27.70
CA GLY A 59 -2.16 -1.84 27.28
C GLY A 59 -1.07 -1.90 26.19
N GLY A 60 -0.81 -3.05 25.58
CA GLY A 60 0.22 -3.23 24.55
C GLY A 60 -0.27 -3.18 23.11
N GLU A 61 0.65 -3.04 22.16
CA GLU A 61 0.36 -3.13 20.73
C GLU A 61 -0.22 -4.51 20.34
N LEU A 62 -1.26 -4.48 19.50
CA LEU A 62 -1.91 -5.67 18.98
C LEU A 62 -1.11 -6.27 17.81
N LYS A 63 0.07 -6.84 18.08
CA LYS A 63 1.04 -7.30 17.05
C LYS A 63 0.44 -8.15 15.92
N GLY A 64 -0.50 -9.05 16.24
CA GLY A 64 -1.20 -9.86 15.23
C GLY A 64 -2.03 -9.00 14.27
N LEU A 65 -2.75 -8.01 14.81
CA LEU A 65 -3.51 -7.05 14.02
C LEU A 65 -2.57 -6.14 13.22
N THR A 66 -1.49 -5.65 13.83
CA THR A 66 -0.50 -4.83 13.11
C THR A 66 0.07 -5.57 11.91
N LYS A 67 0.49 -6.83 12.08
CA LYS A 67 0.99 -7.67 10.99
C LYS A 67 -0.04 -7.80 9.86
N THR A 68 -1.30 -8.07 10.18
CA THR A 68 -2.37 -8.15 9.18
C THR A 68 -2.58 -6.83 8.45
N LEU A 69 -2.48 -5.68 9.13
CA LEU A 69 -2.59 -4.37 8.49
C LEU A 69 -1.42 -4.10 7.54
N VAL A 70 -0.20 -4.48 7.90
CA VAL A 70 0.99 -4.37 7.03
C VAL A 70 0.82 -5.22 5.77
N GLU A 71 0.46 -6.50 5.93
CA GLU A 71 0.20 -7.41 4.80
C GLU A 71 -0.91 -6.88 3.87
N THR A 72 -1.94 -6.26 4.44
CA THR A 72 -3.05 -5.67 3.68
C THR A 72 -2.60 -4.46 2.87
N ARG A 73 -1.80 -3.57 3.46
CA ARG A 73 -1.22 -2.42 2.75
C ARG A 73 -0.26 -2.86 1.64
N ASN A 74 0.57 -3.86 1.90
CA ASN A 74 1.51 -4.40 0.91
C ASN A 74 0.76 -5.02 -0.28
N GLN A 75 -0.33 -5.74 -0.05
CA GLN A 75 -1.16 -6.29 -1.14
C GLN A 75 -1.82 -5.19 -1.99
N ALA A 76 -2.33 -4.11 -1.38
CA ALA A 76 -2.86 -2.98 -2.12
C ALA A 76 -1.76 -2.29 -2.97
N MET A 77 -0.56 -2.15 -2.42
CA MET A 77 0.60 -1.59 -3.11
C MET A 77 1.08 -2.43 -4.28
N GLU A 78 1.12 -3.75 -4.14
CA GLU A 78 1.48 -4.67 -5.23
C GLU A 78 0.52 -4.50 -6.41
N ARG A 79 -0.79 -4.43 -6.15
CA ARG A 79 -1.82 -4.19 -7.17
C ARG A 79 -1.67 -2.81 -7.84
N LEU A 80 -1.33 -1.77 -7.07
CA LEU A 80 -1.05 -0.43 -7.61
C LEU A 80 0.13 -0.48 -8.59
N ILE A 81 1.22 -1.16 -8.21
CA ILE A 81 2.42 -1.33 -9.03
C ILE A 81 2.10 -2.10 -10.31
N GLU A 82 1.33 -3.18 -10.21
CA GLU A 82 0.87 -3.95 -11.37
C GLU A 82 0.04 -3.08 -12.33
N GLN A 83 -0.88 -2.24 -11.81
CA GLN A 83 -1.64 -1.31 -12.64
C GLN A 83 -0.75 -0.27 -13.33
N ALA A 84 0.21 0.31 -12.61
CA ALA A 84 1.17 1.24 -13.21
C ALA A 84 1.98 0.57 -14.33
N ARG A 85 2.54 -0.61 -14.06
CA ARG A 85 3.31 -1.39 -15.03
C ARG A 85 2.48 -1.77 -16.25
N ALA A 86 1.26 -2.27 -16.05
CA ALA A 86 0.37 -2.68 -17.13
C ALA A 86 -0.01 -1.53 -18.06
N ARG A 87 0.00 -0.29 -17.56
CA ARG A 87 -0.26 0.93 -18.35
C ARG A 87 1.02 1.58 -18.89
N GLY A 88 2.18 0.94 -18.73
CA GLY A 88 3.47 1.41 -19.23
C GLY A 88 4.18 2.43 -18.33
N GLY A 89 3.73 2.60 -17.09
CA GLY A 89 4.37 3.48 -16.11
C GLY A 89 5.57 2.84 -15.43
N ASN A 90 6.61 3.63 -15.18
CA ASN A 90 7.78 3.24 -14.41
C ASN A 90 7.89 3.99 -13.06
N ALA A 91 6.92 4.85 -12.76
CA ALA A 91 6.79 5.44 -11.44
C ALA A 91 5.32 5.76 -11.09
N VAL A 92 5.03 5.82 -9.80
CA VAL A 92 3.80 6.35 -9.22
C VAL A 92 4.15 7.51 -8.28
N LEU A 93 3.65 8.70 -8.62
CA LEU A 93 3.82 9.92 -7.82
C LEU A 93 2.61 10.13 -6.91
N MET A 94 2.83 10.91 -5.84
CA MET A 94 1.79 11.29 -4.89
C MET A 94 1.00 10.09 -4.34
N MET A 95 1.66 8.96 -4.11
CA MET A 95 0.99 7.76 -3.59
C MET A 95 0.37 8.05 -2.21
N ARG A 96 -0.86 7.59 -2.00
CA ARG A 96 -1.58 7.65 -0.73
C ARG A 96 -2.27 6.32 -0.45
N PHE A 97 -2.64 6.13 0.80
CA PHE A 97 -3.60 5.11 1.20
C PHE A 97 -4.91 5.77 1.62
N ASP A 98 -6.01 5.18 1.21
CA ASP A 98 -7.34 5.38 1.78
C ASP A 98 -7.79 4.08 2.48
N VAL A 99 -8.55 4.21 3.55
CA VAL A 99 -9.05 3.09 4.35
C VAL A 99 -10.52 3.34 4.69
N THR A 100 -11.39 2.44 4.24
CA THR A 100 -12.83 2.53 4.49
C THR A 100 -13.31 1.29 5.24
N GLU A 101 -14.03 1.48 6.34
CA GLU A 101 -14.67 0.40 7.07
C GLU A 101 -16.14 0.26 6.64
N ALA A 102 -16.50 -0.89 6.07
CA ALA A 102 -17.88 -1.24 5.79
C ALA A 102 -18.44 -2.06 6.95
N ALA A 103 -19.46 -1.52 7.63
CA ALA A 103 -20.02 -2.02 8.90
C ALA A 103 -20.40 -3.52 8.93
N ASP A 104 -20.61 -4.16 7.77
CA ASP A 104 -20.96 -5.58 7.67
C ASP A 104 -20.05 -6.43 6.75
N VAL A 105 -19.15 -5.80 5.98
CA VAL A 105 -18.32 -6.53 4.98
C VAL A 105 -16.88 -6.71 5.45
N GLY A 106 -16.23 -5.63 5.88
CA GLY A 106 -14.80 -5.66 6.18
C GLY A 106 -14.15 -4.28 6.06
N THR A 107 -12.82 -4.27 6.12
CA THR A 107 -12.00 -3.07 5.93
C THR A 107 -11.42 -3.10 4.52
N GLU A 108 -11.74 -2.07 3.75
CA GLU A 108 -11.12 -1.79 2.46
C GLU A 108 -9.85 -0.96 2.69
N VAL A 109 -8.78 -1.31 1.97
CA VAL A 109 -7.56 -0.52 1.86
C VAL A 109 -7.28 -0.29 0.38
N CYS A 110 -7.20 0.98 0.01
CA CYS A 110 -6.91 1.43 -1.35
C CYS A 110 -5.57 2.18 -1.35
N ALA A 111 -4.59 1.71 -2.11
CA ALA A 111 -3.42 2.49 -2.48
C ALA A 111 -3.70 3.19 -3.81
N TYR A 112 -3.43 4.48 -3.94
CA TYR A 112 -3.67 5.23 -5.17
C TYR A 112 -2.62 6.31 -5.41
N GLY A 113 -2.45 6.72 -6.66
CA GLY A 113 -1.53 7.78 -7.07
C GLY A 113 -1.57 8.01 -8.58
N THR A 114 -0.58 8.75 -9.09
CA THR A 114 -0.48 9.06 -10.53
C THR A 114 0.64 8.25 -11.17
N ALA A 115 0.29 7.37 -12.11
CA ALA A 115 1.27 6.65 -12.92
C ALA A 115 1.91 7.60 -13.95
N VAL A 116 3.22 7.51 -14.07
CA VAL A 116 4.01 8.33 -14.98
C VAL A 116 5.15 7.52 -15.60
N VAL A 117 5.72 8.05 -16.67
CA VAL A 117 7.04 7.65 -17.17
C VAL A 117 8.04 8.74 -16.79
N ILE A 118 9.07 8.39 -16.01
CA ILE A 118 10.18 9.27 -15.67
C ILE A 118 11.48 8.80 -16.31
N THR A 119 12.38 9.74 -16.58
CA THR A 119 13.77 9.47 -17.00
C THR A 119 14.72 10.28 -16.13
N ARG A 120 15.92 9.77 -15.87
CA ARG A 120 16.97 10.57 -15.23
C ARG A 120 17.28 11.80 -16.09
N GLU A 121 17.51 12.93 -15.41
CA GLU A 121 18.00 14.14 -16.05
C GLU A 121 19.45 14.00 -16.55
#